data_AF-A0A2U9IPD1-F1
#
_entry.id   AF-A0A2U9IPD1-F1
#
_cell.length_a   1.000
_cell.length_b   1.000
_cell.length_c   1.000
_cell.angle_alpha   90.00
_cell.angle_beta   90.00
_cell.angle_gamma   90.00
#
_symmetry.space_group_name_H-M   'P 1'
#
loop_
_entity.id
_entity.type
_entity.pdbx_description
1 polymer ?
#
loop_
_entity_poly.entity_id
_entity_poly.type
_entity_poly.pdbx_seq_one_letter_code
_entity_poly.pdbx_strand_id
1 'polypeptide(L)'
;MEFRKEGNTGYFNNVEAAISANGIYISPYINNRIYVYIDNKNLLLDVEYFELLRLLANMKKTEVKLIDKKMEYNKLGIVLSMKYEDSINIETTIDWGVQAIVSTINNSRIAIAHGPDCEYNDCVYTALIYINDNIYFLKIRITENFMEPTLYKISLLNFVNELVFYQLHQKFKLI
;
A
#
# COMPACT_ATOMS: atom_id res chain seq x y z
N MET A 1 -13.30 8.52 -13.53
CA MET A 1 -13.28 7.13 -13.02
C MET A 1 -14.71 6.77 -12.68
N GLU A 2 -15.20 5.64 -13.17
CA GLU A 2 -16.54 5.13 -12.82
C GLU A 2 -16.39 4.00 -11.80
N PHE A 3 -17.27 3.95 -10.81
CA PHE A 3 -17.32 2.86 -9.84
C PHE A 3 -18.56 2.02 -10.07
N ARG A 4 -18.40 0.70 -10.06
CA ARG A 4 -19.51 -0.26 -10.06
C ARG A 4 -19.30 -1.31 -8.97
N LYS A 5 -20.40 -1.82 -8.43
CA LYS A 5 -20.41 -2.88 -7.41
C LYS A 5 -21.16 -4.08 -7.94
N GLU A 6 -20.55 -5.26 -7.82
CA GLU A 6 -21.17 -6.54 -8.16
C GLU A 6 -21.08 -7.45 -6.92
N GLY A 7 -22.20 -7.60 -6.21
CA GLY A 7 -22.21 -8.28 -4.92
C GLY A 7 -21.36 -7.55 -3.87
N ASN A 8 -20.33 -8.22 -3.35
CA ASN A 8 -19.39 -7.66 -2.37
C ASN A 8 -18.11 -7.10 -3.01
N THR A 9 -17.98 -7.19 -4.33
CA THR A 9 -16.78 -6.77 -5.05
C THR A 9 -17.01 -5.41 -5.70
N GLY A 10 -16.07 -4.49 -5.51
CA GLY A 10 -16.05 -3.20 -6.19
C GLY A 10 -15.18 -3.24 -7.43
N TYR A 11 -15.51 -2.44 -8.44
CA TYR A 11 -14.69 -2.25 -9.62
C TYR A 11 -14.57 -0.76 -9.95
N PHE A 12 -13.37 -0.35 -10.32
CA PHE A 12 -13.04 0.97 -10.81
C PHE A 12 -12.82 0.86 -12.32
N ASN A 13 -13.81 1.32 -13.09
CA ASN A 13 -14.04 0.94 -14.49
C ASN A 13 -14.12 -0.60 -14.61
N ASN A 14 -13.07 -1.23 -15.14
CA ASN A 14 -12.96 -2.69 -15.31
C ASN A 14 -11.90 -3.32 -14.39
N VAL A 15 -11.34 -2.56 -13.46
CA VAL A 15 -10.30 -3.03 -12.54
C VAL A 15 -10.94 -3.37 -11.20
N GLU A 16 -10.79 -4.62 -10.77
CA GLU A 16 -11.29 -5.07 -9.46
C GLU A 16 -10.61 -4.30 -8.32
N ALA A 17 -11.38 -3.95 -7.30
CA ALA A 17 -10.88 -3.32 -6.10
C ALA A 17 -9.94 -4.27 -5.34
N ALA A 18 -8.74 -3.80 -5.03
CA ALA A 18 -7.77 -4.53 -4.21
C ALA A 18 -8.24 -4.71 -2.76
N ILE A 19 -9.12 -3.83 -2.29
CA ILE A 19 -9.75 -3.92 -0.97
C ILE A 19 -11.25 -3.69 -1.17
N SER A 20 -12.07 -4.61 -0.64
CA SER A 20 -13.53 -4.47 -0.57
C SER A 20 -13.99 -4.85 0.84
N ALA A 21 -14.16 -3.88 1.73
CA ALA A 21 -14.47 -4.13 3.13
C ALA A 21 -15.31 -3.00 3.75
N ASN A 22 -16.33 -3.35 4.54
CA ASN A 22 -17.13 -2.39 5.31
C ASN A 22 -17.71 -1.22 4.48
N GLY A 23 -18.08 -1.47 3.22
CA GLY A 23 -18.57 -0.43 2.30
C GLY A 23 -17.48 0.52 1.81
N ILE A 24 -16.20 0.21 2.04
CA ILE A 24 -15.04 0.91 1.51
C ILE A 24 -14.38 0.03 0.46
N TYR A 25 -14.12 0.62 -0.70
CA TYR A 25 -13.48 -0.06 -1.82
C TYR A 25 -12.25 0.74 -2.23
N ILE A 26 -11.11 0.07 -2.41
CA ILE A 26 -9.85 0.73 -2.77
C ILE A 26 -9.28 0.01 -3.99
N SER A 27 -8.96 0.77 -5.04
CA SER A 27 -8.36 0.23 -6.26
C SER A 27 -6.89 -0.16 -6.03
N PRO A 28 -6.31 -1.05 -6.85
CA PRO A 28 -4.87 -1.03 -7.08
C PRO A 28 -4.44 0.33 -7.67
N TYR A 29 -3.14 0.59 -7.80
CA TYR A 29 -2.69 1.76 -8.54
C TYR A 29 -3.15 1.69 -10.00
N ILE A 30 -3.86 2.71 -10.46
CA ILE A 30 -4.28 2.91 -11.84
C ILE A 30 -3.74 4.28 -12.26
N ASN A 31 -2.79 4.31 -13.18
CA ASN A 31 -2.10 5.54 -13.62
C ASN A 31 -1.53 6.35 -12.44
N ASN A 32 -0.79 5.71 -11.54
CA ASN A 32 -0.19 6.30 -10.33
C ASN A 32 -1.19 6.89 -9.32
N ARG A 33 -2.48 6.55 -9.41
CA ARG A 33 -3.52 6.95 -8.46
C ARG A 33 -4.16 5.74 -7.82
N ILE A 34 -4.54 5.87 -6.56
CA ILE A 34 -5.53 4.96 -5.96
C ILE A 34 -6.88 5.68 -5.95
N TYR A 35 -7.94 4.91 -6.16
CA TYR A 35 -9.31 5.36 -6.09
C TYR A 35 -9.98 4.70 -4.90
N VAL A 36 -10.74 5.49 -4.14
CA VAL A 36 -11.40 5.05 -2.92
C VAL A 36 -12.87 5.39 -3.04
N TYR A 37 -13.75 4.39 -3.00
CA TYR A 37 -15.19 4.57 -2.99
C TYR A 37 -15.77 4.21 -1.62
N ILE A 38 -16.64 5.08 -1.11
CA ILE A 38 -17.30 4.95 0.20
C ILE A 38 -18.81 4.87 -0.03
N ASP A 39 -19.37 3.67 0.13
CA ASP A 39 -20.73 3.30 -0.28
C ASP A 39 -21.80 4.15 0.42
N ASN A 40 -21.72 4.27 1.75
CA ASN A 40 -22.70 4.99 2.55
C ASN A 40 -22.69 6.52 2.35
N LYS A 41 -21.66 7.08 1.69
CA LYS A 41 -21.55 8.50 1.37
C LYS A 41 -21.72 8.78 -0.13
N ASN A 42 -21.81 7.73 -0.96
CA ASN A 42 -21.71 7.84 -2.41
C ASN A 42 -20.54 8.74 -2.83
N LEU A 43 -19.38 8.52 -2.20
CA LEU A 43 -18.21 9.39 -2.33
C LEU A 43 -17.09 8.63 -3.03
N LEU A 44 -16.66 9.15 -4.17
CA LEU A 44 -15.48 8.69 -4.90
C LEU A 44 -14.36 9.70 -4.69
N LEU A 45 -13.24 9.22 -4.15
CA LEU A 45 -12.02 9.97 -3.95
C LEU A 45 -10.92 9.35 -4.80
N ASP A 46 -9.93 10.16 -5.14
CA ASP A 46 -8.69 9.71 -5.72
C ASP A 46 -7.51 10.42 -5.06
N VAL A 47 -6.34 9.79 -5.06
CA VAL A 47 -5.13 10.41 -4.53
C VAL A 47 -3.94 9.91 -5.34
N GLU A 48 -3.05 10.82 -5.72
CA GLU A 48 -1.81 10.46 -6.40
C GLU A 48 -0.85 9.76 -5.44
N TYR A 49 0.02 8.91 -6.00
CA TYR A 49 1.00 8.15 -5.23
C TYR A 49 1.84 9.02 -4.29
N PHE A 50 2.46 10.10 -4.78
CA PHE A 50 3.29 10.97 -3.94
C PHE A 50 2.50 11.71 -2.87
N GLU A 51 1.24 12.06 -3.14
CA GLU A 51 0.34 12.65 -2.16
C GLU A 51 -0.02 11.63 -1.07
N LEU A 52 -0.33 10.40 -1.46
CA LEU A 52 -0.61 9.31 -0.56
C LEU A 52 0.60 9.01 0.35
N LEU A 53 1.81 8.99 -0.18
CA LEU A 53 3.03 8.82 0.63
C LEU A 53 3.17 9.93 1.69
N ARG A 54 2.92 11.19 1.31
CA ARG A 54 2.93 12.32 2.25
C ARG A 54 1.86 12.16 3.33
N LEU A 55 0.67 11.72 2.95
CA LEU A 55 -0.40 11.45 3.91
C LEU A 55 0.01 10.34 4.87
N LEU A 56 0.41 9.17 4.37
CA LEU A 56 0.84 8.03 5.18
C LEU A 56 1.98 8.37 6.14
N ALA A 57 2.91 9.24 5.72
CA ALA A 57 3.98 9.74 6.57
C ALA A 57 3.47 10.57 7.77
N ASN A 58 2.36 11.29 7.62
CA ASN A 58 1.79 12.16 8.65
C ASN A 58 0.61 11.53 9.41
N MET A 59 -0.03 10.49 8.86
CA MET A 59 -1.13 9.80 9.52
C MET A 59 -0.69 9.17 10.84
N LYS A 60 -1.61 9.19 11.82
CA LYS A 60 -1.47 8.41 13.05
C LYS A 60 -1.38 6.93 12.71
N LYS A 61 -0.28 6.30 13.13
CA LYS A 61 0.08 4.92 12.82
C LYS A 61 0.91 4.31 13.93
N THR A 62 0.90 2.99 14.01
CA THR A 62 1.73 2.23 14.95
C THR A 62 2.71 1.38 14.17
N GLU A 63 4.00 1.42 14.52
CA GLU A 63 4.99 0.53 13.91
C GLU A 63 4.75 -0.91 14.41
N VAL A 64 4.74 -1.86 13.47
CA VAL A 64 4.63 -3.30 13.74
C VAL A 64 6.05 -3.85 13.83
N LYS A 65 6.40 -4.48 14.95
CA LYS A 65 7.79 -4.91 15.14
C LYS A 65 8.13 -6.06 14.20
N LEU A 66 9.32 -5.96 13.61
CA LEU A 66 9.95 -7.03 12.85
C LEU A 66 10.53 -8.06 13.83
N ILE A 67 10.04 -9.30 13.75
CA ILE A 67 10.47 -10.42 14.57
C ILE A 67 11.68 -11.12 13.94
N ASP A 68 11.62 -11.34 12.63
CA ASP A 68 12.67 -12.04 11.89
C ASP A 68 12.82 -11.50 10.46
N LYS A 69 14.05 -11.51 9.96
CA LYS A 69 14.42 -11.03 8.62
C LYS A 69 15.48 -11.96 8.03
N LYS A 70 15.15 -12.59 6.91
CA LYS A 70 16.07 -13.41 6.13
C LYS A 70 16.20 -12.88 4.72
N MET A 71 17.44 -12.81 4.22
CA MET A 71 17.73 -12.45 2.84
C MET A 71 18.40 -13.64 2.16
N GLU A 72 17.88 -14.01 0.98
CA GLU A 72 18.41 -15.08 0.15
C GLU A 72 18.60 -14.61 -1.28
N TYR A 73 19.65 -15.10 -1.94
CA TYR A 73 19.92 -14.85 -3.34
C TYR A 73 19.57 -16.12 -4.12
N ASN A 74 18.64 -16.03 -5.06
CA ASN A 74 18.24 -17.16 -5.89
C ASN A 74 18.17 -16.76 -7.37
N LYS A 75 17.69 -17.69 -8.22
CA LYS A 75 17.59 -17.48 -9.66
C LYS A 75 16.59 -16.39 -10.07
N LEU A 76 15.64 -16.03 -9.20
CA LEU A 76 14.63 -14.99 -9.43
C LEU A 76 15.10 -13.60 -8.96
N GLY A 77 16.15 -13.53 -8.16
CA GLY A 77 16.68 -12.28 -7.62
C GLY A 77 16.97 -12.37 -6.12
N ILE A 78 16.82 -11.23 -5.45
CA ILE A 78 16.99 -11.12 -4.00
C ILE A 78 15.63 -11.34 -3.34
N VAL A 79 15.52 -12.37 -2.51
CA VAL A 79 14.32 -12.67 -1.73
C VAL A 79 14.52 -12.20 -0.30
N LEU A 80 13.64 -11.32 0.14
CA LEU A 80 13.58 -10.80 1.50
C LEU A 80 12.34 -11.36 2.20
N SER A 81 12.54 -12.30 3.10
CA SER A 81 11.48 -12.88 3.94
C SER A 81 11.45 -12.16 5.29
N MET A 82 10.28 -11.63 5.65
CA MET A 82 10.08 -10.82 6.84
C MET A 82 8.92 -11.35 7.64
N LYS A 83 9.14 -11.57 8.93
CA LYS A 83 8.10 -11.93 9.88
C LYS A 83 7.89 -10.79 10.86
N TYR A 84 6.67 -10.31 10.94
CA TYR A 84 6.26 -9.23 11.85
C TYR A 84 5.40 -9.79 12.98
N GLU A 85 5.18 -8.97 14.01
CA GLU A 85 4.08 -9.15 14.97
C GLU A 85 2.73 -9.28 14.23
N ASP A 86 1.67 -9.69 14.95
CA ASP A 86 0.36 -10.00 14.38
C ASP A 86 0.35 -11.18 13.38
N SER A 87 1.37 -12.04 13.39
CA SER A 87 1.51 -13.21 12.48
C SER A 87 1.55 -12.82 10.99
N ILE A 88 2.08 -11.64 10.69
CA ILE A 88 2.22 -11.15 9.32
C ILE A 88 3.54 -11.65 8.73
N ASN A 89 3.45 -12.42 7.65
CA ASN A 89 4.62 -12.85 6.87
C ASN A 89 4.59 -12.16 5.52
N ILE A 90 5.64 -11.39 5.22
CA ILE A 90 5.80 -10.70 3.94
C ILE A 90 7.05 -11.25 3.27
N GLU A 91 6.91 -11.66 2.02
CA GLU A 91 8.04 -12.02 1.17
C GLU A 91 8.12 -11.05 0.02
N THR A 92 9.28 -10.43 -0.17
CA THR A 92 9.54 -9.51 -1.27
C THR A 92 10.66 -10.07 -2.14
N THR A 93 10.37 -10.30 -3.41
CA THR A 93 11.35 -10.65 -4.43
C THR A 93 11.72 -9.41 -5.24
N ILE A 94 13.00 -9.10 -5.31
CA ILE A 94 13.57 -7.97 -6.03
C ILE A 94 14.39 -8.54 -7.20
N ASP A 95 13.95 -8.27 -8.42
CA ASP A 95 14.70 -8.56 -9.63
C ASP A 95 15.29 -7.26 -10.18
N TRP A 96 16.58 -7.05 -9.94
CA TRP A 96 17.31 -5.88 -10.43
C TRP A 96 17.49 -5.87 -11.95
N GLY A 97 17.45 -7.03 -12.60
CA GLY A 97 17.60 -7.13 -14.05
C GLY A 97 16.44 -6.48 -14.78
N VAL A 98 15.23 -6.59 -14.23
CA VAL A 98 14.01 -5.96 -14.77
C VAL A 98 13.49 -4.80 -13.94
N GLN A 99 14.22 -4.40 -12.88
CA GLN A 99 13.82 -3.38 -11.91
C GLN A 99 12.40 -3.61 -11.37
N ALA A 100 12.04 -4.88 -11.14
CA ALA A 100 10.72 -5.25 -10.67
C ALA A 100 10.79 -5.72 -9.22
N ILE A 101 9.82 -5.30 -8.42
CA ILE A 101 9.63 -5.77 -7.05
C ILE A 101 8.24 -6.36 -6.94
N VAL A 102 8.19 -7.59 -6.45
CA VAL A 102 6.93 -8.30 -6.18
C VAL A 102 6.92 -8.71 -4.73
N SER A 103 5.86 -8.34 -4.02
CA SER A 103 5.64 -8.79 -2.65
C SER A 103 4.40 -9.65 -2.53
N THR A 104 4.49 -10.61 -1.62
CA THR A 104 3.37 -11.39 -1.14
C THR A 104 3.21 -11.19 0.36
N ILE A 105 1.99 -11.38 0.83
CA ILE A 105 1.65 -11.46 2.24
C ILE A 105 0.87 -12.73 2.49
N ASN A 106 1.33 -13.54 3.45
CA ASN A 106 0.71 -14.83 3.78
C ASN A 106 0.41 -15.65 2.50
N ASN A 107 1.37 -15.70 1.56
CA ASN A 107 1.31 -16.38 0.26
C ASN A 107 0.34 -15.80 -0.78
N SER A 108 -0.22 -14.61 -0.55
CA SER A 108 -1.07 -13.90 -1.50
C SER A 108 -0.38 -12.65 -2.04
N ARG A 109 -0.46 -12.37 -3.34
CA ARG A 109 0.16 -11.18 -3.94
C ARG A 109 -0.44 -9.90 -3.34
N ILE A 110 0.41 -8.92 -3.03
CA ILE A 110 -0.04 -7.60 -2.61
C ILE A 110 -0.45 -6.81 -3.87
N ALA A 111 -1.73 -6.43 -3.94
CA ALA A 111 -2.30 -5.77 -5.12
C ALA A 111 -2.06 -4.25 -5.17
N ILE A 112 -1.86 -3.61 -4.02
CA ILE A 112 -1.54 -2.17 -3.94
C ILE A 112 -0.06 -2.06 -3.61
N ALA A 113 0.78 -2.00 -4.64
CA ALA A 113 2.23 -1.86 -4.50
C ALA A 113 2.77 -0.90 -5.56
N HIS A 114 3.82 -0.16 -5.20
CA HIS A 114 4.49 0.80 -6.07
C HIS A 114 5.99 0.83 -5.80
N GLY A 115 6.77 1.08 -6.85
CA GLY A 115 8.22 1.13 -6.82
C GLY A 115 8.89 -0.07 -7.53
N PRO A 116 10.22 -0.13 -7.51
CA PRO A 116 11.11 0.78 -6.79
C PRO A 116 11.17 2.18 -7.43
N ASP A 117 10.98 3.23 -6.62
CA ASP A 117 11.30 4.60 -7.01
C ASP A 117 12.70 4.93 -6.50
N CYS A 118 13.63 5.22 -7.42
CA CYS A 118 15.03 5.43 -7.09
C CYS A 118 15.46 6.89 -7.27
N GLU A 119 16.09 7.44 -6.24
CA GLU A 119 16.85 8.68 -6.31
C GLU A 119 18.34 8.33 -6.12
N TYR A 120 19.09 8.31 -7.22
CA TYR A 120 20.46 7.77 -7.27
C TYR A 120 20.52 6.32 -6.77
N ASN A 121 21.15 6.13 -5.60
CA ASN A 121 21.41 4.83 -4.99
C ASN A 121 20.44 4.54 -3.83
N ASP A 122 19.39 5.35 -3.66
CA ASP A 122 18.37 5.20 -2.63
C ASP A 122 17.03 4.93 -3.30
N CYS A 123 16.58 3.68 -3.25
CA CYS A 123 15.32 3.23 -3.81
C CYS A 123 14.31 2.95 -2.72
N VAL A 124 13.05 3.29 -2.98
CA VAL A 124 11.93 3.02 -2.07
C VAL A 124 10.90 2.17 -2.79
N TYR A 125 10.51 1.08 -2.14
CA TYR A 125 9.34 0.29 -2.50
C TYR A 125 8.28 0.44 -1.43
N THR A 126 7.02 0.56 -1.84
CA THR A 126 5.90 0.65 -0.91
C THR A 126 4.76 -0.28 -1.28
N ALA A 127 4.02 -0.72 -0.26
CA ALA A 127 2.81 -1.50 -0.47
C ALA A 127 1.77 -1.24 0.63
N LEU A 128 0.49 -1.33 0.25
CA LEU A 128 -0.65 -1.29 1.15
C LEU A 128 -1.35 -2.64 1.18
N ILE A 129 -1.65 -3.08 2.39
CA ILE A 129 -2.20 -4.40 2.68
C ILE A 129 -3.41 -4.21 3.58
N TYR A 130 -4.51 -4.91 3.30
CA TYR A 130 -5.66 -4.93 4.19
C TYR A 130 -5.78 -6.25 4.95
N ILE A 131 -5.80 -6.20 6.29
CA ILE A 131 -6.03 -7.36 7.18
C ILE A 131 -6.82 -6.89 8.41
N ASN A 132 -7.90 -7.59 8.76
CA ASN A 132 -8.67 -7.39 10.00
C ASN A 132 -8.97 -5.90 10.30
N ASP A 133 -9.63 -5.20 9.39
CA ASP A 133 -9.98 -3.77 9.49
C ASP A 133 -8.78 -2.80 9.63
N ASN A 134 -7.57 -3.25 9.31
CA ASN A 134 -6.36 -2.44 9.31
C ASN A 134 -5.71 -2.40 7.94
N ILE A 135 -5.19 -1.23 7.59
CA ILE A 135 -4.27 -1.01 6.50
C ILE A 135 -2.86 -1.09 7.07
N TYR A 136 -2.07 -2.02 6.53
CA TYR A 136 -0.65 -2.11 6.79
C TYR A 136 0.11 -1.44 5.63
N PHE A 137 0.95 -0.46 5.97
CA PHE A 137 1.82 0.25 5.06
C PHE A 137 3.24 -0.29 5.19
N LEU A 138 3.65 -1.08 4.19
CA LEU A 138 5.00 -1.58 4.04
C LEU A 138 5.83 -0.54 3.29
N LYS A 139 7.00 -0.20 3.83
CA LYS A 139 8.02 0.60 3.16
C LYS A 139 9.36 -0.12 3.26
N ILE A 140 9.97 -0.44 2.13
CA ILE A 140 11.30 -1.01 2.04
C ILE A 140 12.21 0.03 1.42
N ARG A 141 13.15 0.54 2.21
CA ARG A 141 14.24 1.37 1.70
C ARG A 141 15.38 0.45 1.28
N ILE A 142 15.87 0.66 0.08
CA ILE A 142 16.88 -0.18 -0.57
C ILE A 142 18.01 0.74 -1.00
N THR A 143 19.19 0.51 -0.44
CA THR A 143 20.42 1.15 -0.91
C THR A 143 21.42 0.08 -1.36
N GLU A 144 22.59 0.51 -1.84
CA GLU A 144 23.67 -0.40 -2.22
C GLU A 144 24.04 -1.40 -1.11
N ASN A 145 23.92 -0.98 0.15
CA ASN A 145 24.45 -1.74 1.28
C ASN A 145 23.37 -2.34 2.18
N PHE A 146 22.13 -1.86 2.10
CA PHE A 146 21.09 -2.28 3.03
C PHE A 146 19.70 -2.33 2.41
N MET A 147 18.90 -3.27 2.93
CA MET A 147 17.45 -3.31 2.75
C MET A 147 16.80 -3.19 4.13
N GLU A 148 16.14 -2.05 4.33
CA GLU A 148 15.52 -1.62 5.59
C GLU A 148 13.99 -1.62 5.42
N PRO A 149 13.33 -2.71 5.84
CA PRO A 149 11.88 -2.79 5.79
C PRO A 149 11.25 -2.22 7.07
N THR A 150 10.19 -1.44 6.90
CA THR A 150 9.36 -0.89 7.97
C THR A 150 7.90 -1.21 7.66
N LEU A 151 7.13 -1.57 8.68
CA LEU A 151 5.70 -1.88 8.55
C LEU A 151 4.93 -1.05 9.56
N TYR A 152 3.95 -0.31 9.08
CA TYR A 152 3.07 0.49 9.92
C TYR A 152 1.63 0.00 9.83
N LYS A 153 0.93 0.02 10.95
CA LYS A 153 -0.49 -0.33 11.07
C LYS A 153 -1.33 0.92 11.24
N ILE A 154 -2.39 1.02 10.45
CA ILE A 154 -3.36 2.12 10.44
C ILE A 154 -4.76 1.50 10.42
N SER A 155 -5.68 1.94 11.27
CA SER A 155 -7.06 1.44 11.15
C SER A 155 -7.69 1.91 9.84
N LEU A 156 -8.54 1.09 9.23
CA LEU A 156 -9.22 1.42 7.96
C LEU A 156 -10.00 2.74 8.08
N LEU A 157 -10.66 2.95 9.21
CA LEU A 157 -11.40 4.19 9.48
C LEU A 157 -10.46 5.41 9.53
N ASN A 158 -9.31 5.31 10.20
CA ASN A 158 -8.35 6.42 10.25
C ASN A 158 -7.78 6.72 8.86
N PHE A 159 -7.43 5.68 8.10
CA PHE A 159 -6.94 5.83 6.72
C PHE A 159 -7.95 6.58 5.84
N VAL A 160 -9.22 6.18 5.86
CA VAL A 160 -10.26 6.82 5.06
C VAL A 160 -10.55 8.25 5.53
N ASN A 161 -10.62 8.49 6.84
CA ASN A 161 -10.88 9.82 7.37
C ASN A 161 -9.80 10.82 6.94
N GLU A 162 -8.53 10.44 7.03
CA GLU A 162 -7.40 11.29 6.62
C GLU A 162 -7.43 11.59 5.12
N LEU A 163 -7.83 10.63 4.28
CA LEU A 163 -8.05 10.86 2.85
C LEU A 163 -9.18 11.86 2.58
N VAL A 164 -10.31 11.71 3.29
CA VAL A 164 -11.44 12.65 3.17
C VAL A 164 -11.02 14.05 3.60
N PHE A 165 -10.35 14.18 4.75
CA PHE A 165 -9.88 15.48 5.25
C PHE A 165 -8.89 16.13 4.30
N TYR A 166 -7.95 15.36 3.75
CA TYR A 166 -7.02 15.84 2.73
C TYR A 166 -7.75 16.41 1.51
N GLN A 167 -8.72 15.68 0.97
CA GLN A 167 -9.49 16.11 -0.19
C GLN A 167 -10.32 17.36 0.09
N LEU A 168 -10.91 17.47 1.29
CA LEU A 168 -11.61 18.68 1.71
C LEU A 168 -10.64 19.86 1.84
N HIS A 169 -9.48 19.66 2.45
CA HIS A 169 -8.46 20.71 2.60
C HIS A 169 -7.97 21.22 1.24
N GLN A 170 -7.66 20.31 0.30
CA GLN A 170 -7.31 20.64 -1.08
C GLN A 170 -8.40 21.47 -1.77
N LYS A 171 -9.66 21.02 -1.66
CA LYS A 171 -10.81 21.67 -2.32
C LYS A 171 -11.12 23.06 -1.76
N PHE A 172 -11.04 23.22 -0.44
CA PHE A 172 -11.44 24.46 0.23
C PHE A 172 -10.28 25.43 0.49
N LYS A 173 -9.03 25.06 0.16
CA LYS A 173 -7.83 25.83 0.48
C LYS A 173 -7.81 26.31 1.93
N LEU A 174 -8.26 25.45 2.85
CA LEU A 174 -8.24 25.75 4.27
C LEU A 174 -6.76 25.98 4.66
N ILE A 175 -6.47 27.11 5.30
CA ILE A 175 -5.13 27.52 5.76
C ILE A 175 -4.93 27.01 7.17
#